data_AF-A0A7Y7LXH7-F1
#
_entry.id   AF-A0A7Y7LXH7-F1
#
_cell.length_a   1.000
_cell.length_b   1.000
_cell.length_c   1.000
_cell.angle_alpha   90.00
_cell.angle_beta   90.00
_cell.angle_gamma   90.00
#
_symmetry.space_group_name_H-M   'P 1'
#
loop_
_entity.id
_entity.type
_entity.pdbx_description
1 polymer ?
#
loop_
_entity_poly.entity_id
_entity_poly.type
_entity_poly.pdbx_seq_one_letter_code
_entity_poly.pdbx_strand_id
1 'polypeptide(L)' 'MSEVKEVWVFSGLKARFPSAIFVAKPDALDWIGNYKLTGTLTKYLWGFRSMSGRLKAKISN' A
#
# COMPACT_ATOMS: atom_id res chain seq x y z
N MET A 1 3.01 24.97 3.59
CA MET A 1 3.79 23.81 3.12
C MET A 1 2.83 22.63 3.02
N SER A 2 2.60 22.12 1.82
CA SER A 2 1.70 20.97 1.59
C SER A 2 2.41 19.67 1.98
N GLU A 3 2.07 19.14 3.14
CA GLU A 3 2.55 17.85 3.61
C GLU A 3 1.85 16.76 2.79
N VAL A 4 2.55 16.21 1.79
CA VAL A 4 2.10 15.02 1.08
C VAL A 4 2.47 13.83 1.95
N LYS A 5 1.49 13.15 2.57
CA LYS A 5 1.80 11.87 3.24
C LYS A 5 1.51 10.72 2.29
N GLU A 6 2.44 9.79 2.27
CA GLU A 6 2.32 8.57 1.50
C GLU A 6 1.77 7.48 2.40
N VAL A 7 0.80 6.72 1.89
CA VAL A 7 0.16 5.62 2.59
C VAL A 7 0.15 4.41 1.66
N TRP A 8 0.60 3.28 2.17
CA TRP A 8 0.68 2.01 1.48
C TRP A 8 -0.41 1.08 2.00
N VAL A 9 -1.27 0.61 1.11
CA VAL A 9 -2.42 -0.22 1.47
C VAL A 9 -2.25 -1.59 0.82
N PHE A 10 -2.16 -2.63 1.64
CA PHE A 10 -2.11 -4.01 1.16
C PHE A 10 -3.50 -4.62 1.10
N SER A 11 -3.80 -5.30 0.00
CA SER A 11 -5.01 -6.11 -0.18
C SER A 11 -4.62 -7.51 -0.61
N GLY A 12 -5.00 -8.52 0.18
CA GLY A 12 -4.76 -9.92 -0.15
C GLY A 12 -5.42 -10.34 -1.47
N LEU A 13 -4.99 -11.47 -2.02
CA LEU A 13 -5.55 -12.04 -3.24
C LEU A 13 -7.06 -12.30 -3.07
N LYS A 14 -7.88 -11.67 -3.93
CA LYS A 14 -9.37 -11.67 -3.86
C LYS A 14 -9.96 -11.05 -2.59
N ALA A 15 -9.19 -10.31 -1.79
CA ALA A 15 -9.71 -9.63 -0.61
C ALA A 15 -10.67 -8.49 -1.00
N ARG A 16 -11.87 -8.48 -0.41
CA ARG A 16 -12.86 -7.40 -0.60
C ARG A 16 -12.47 -6.13 0.16
N PHE A 17 -11.67 -6.28 1.22
CA PHE A 17 -11.21 -5.20 2.08
C PHE A 17 -9.68 -5.19 2.19
N PRO A 18 -9.06 -4.03 2.45
CA PRO A 18 -7.65 -3.94 2.78
C PRO A 18 -7.32 -4.76 4.02
N SER A 19 -6.18 -5.44 3.99
CA SER A 19 -5.71 -6.25 5.12
C SER A 19 -4.81 -5.46 6.06
N ALA A 20 -4.01 -4.52 5.52
CA ALA A 20 -3.08 -3.71 6.31
C ALA A 20 -2.78 -2.36 5.62
N ILE A 21 -2.39 -1.38 6.44
CA ILE A 21 -2.03 -0.02 6.03
C ILE A 21 -0.67 0.33 6.66
N PHE A 22 0.23 0.90 5.86
CA PHE A 22 1.59 1.24 6.25
C PHE A 22 1.93 2.66 5.81
N VAL A 23 2.79 3.34 6.58
CA VAL A 23 3.31 4.66 6.22
C VAL A 23 4.59 4.53 5.39
N ALA A 24 5.34 3.43 5.57
CA ALA A 24 6.54 3.12 4.81
C ALA A 24 6.37 1.86 3.96
N LYS A 25 6.92 1.90 2.73
CA LYS A 25 6.98 0.75 1.83
C LYS A 25 7.78 -0.45 2.40
N PRO A 26 8.98 -0.28 3.01
CA PRO A 26 9.74 -1.40 3.53
C PRO A 26 8.97 -2.19 4.60
N ASP A 27 8.34 -1.50 5.56
CA ASP A 27 7.51 -2.15 6.60
C ASP A 27 6.40 -3.02 5.99
N ALA A 28 5.77 -2.55 4.90
CA ALA A 28 4.76 -3.30 4.19
C ALA A 28 5.35 -4.57 3.55
N LEU A 29 6.52 -4.47 2.91
CA LEU A 29 7.18 -5.59 2.25
C LEU A 29 7.66 -6.63 3.28
N ASP A 30 8.24 -6.19 4.38
CA ASP A 30 8.71 -7.07 5.46
C ASP A 30 7.55 -7.82 6.09
N TRP A 31 6.43 -7.14 6.37
CA TRP A 31 5.21 -7.79 6.86
C TRP A 31 4.67 -8.82 5.85
N ILE A 32 4.56 -8.45 4.57
CA ILE A 32 4.08 -9.36 3.53
C ILE A 32 4.98 -10.60 3.39
N GLY A 33 6.30 -10.41 3.44
CA GLY A 33 7.29 -11.48 3.38
C GLY A 33 7.23 -12.40 4.61
N ASN A 34 7.18 -11.82 5.82
CA ASN A 34 7.10 -12.56 7.08
C ASN A 34 5.87 -13.47 7.14
N TYR A 35 4.73 -13.00 6.62
CA TYR A 35 3.49 -13.76 6.61
C TYR A 35 3.24 -14.52 5.29
N LYS A 36 4.19 -14.51 4.34
CA LYS A 36 4.09 -15.15 3.01
C LYS A 36 2.78 -14.82 2.28
N LEU A 37 2.37 -13.56 2.32
CA LEU A 37 1.08 -13.12 1.79
C LEU A 37 1.17 -12.80 0.30
N THR A 38 0.14 -13.17 -0.45
CA THR A 38 0.01 -12.85 -1.88
C THR A 38 -1.10 -11.83 -2.06
N GLY A 39 -0.85 -10.78 -2.85
CA GLY A 39 -1.81 -9.69 -3.00
C GLY A 39 -1.34 -8.50 -3.83
N THR A 40 -2.00 -7.37 -3.63
CA THR A 40 -1.69 -6.10 -4.27
C THR A 40 -1.34 -5.07 -3.21
N LEU A 41 -0.17 -4.44 -3.35
CA LEU A 41 0.25 -3.31 -2.54
C LEU A 41 0.01 -2.01 -3.32
N THR A 42 -0.87 -1.15 -2.82
CA THR A 42 -1.26 0.10 -3.48
C THR A 42 -0.66 1.30 -2.74
N LYS A 43 0.04 2.18 -3.46
CA LYS A 43 0.48 3.48 -2.94
C LYS A 43 -0.62 4.52 -3.13
N TYR A 44 -0.97 5.21 -2.06
CA TYR A 44 -1.84 6.37 -2.02
C TYR A 44 -1.05 7.58 -1.54
N LEU A 45 -1.11 8.66 -2.32
CA LEU A 45 -0.59 9.96 -1.91
C LEU A 45 -1.78 10.76 -1.39
N TRP A 46 -1.76 11.18 -0.13
CA TRP A 46 -2.74 12.12 0.39
C TRP A 46 -2.07 13.49 0.58
N GLY A 47 -2.66 14.49 -0.07
CA GLY A 47 -2.21 15.87 -0.05
C GLY A 47 -3.38 16.75 -0.46
N PHE A 48 -3.70 17.73 0.37
CA PHE A 48 -4.82 18.65 0.16
C PHE A 48 -4.58 19.44 -1.13
N ARG A 49 -5.43 19.19 -2.13
CA ARG A 49 -5.38 19.63 -3.55
C ARG A 49 -4.46 18.82 -4.47
N SER A 50 -5.11 18.07 -5.35
CA SER A 50 -4.72 17.84 -6.75
C SER A 50 -3.55 16.88 -7.02
N MET A 51 -3.93 15.62 -7.27
CA MET A 51 -3.32 14.58 -8.12
C MET A 51 -3.36 13.24 -7.39
N SER A 52 -4.52 12.59 -7.43
CA SER A 52 -4.68 11.21 -6.94
C SER A 52 -4.02 10.24 -7.92
N GLY A 53 -2.70 10.13 -7.87
CA GLY A 53 -1.95 9.07 -8.55
C GLY A 53 -2.06 7.77 -7.76
N ARG A 54 -2.53 6.69 -8.40
CA ARG A 54 -2.59 5.35 -7.79
C ARG A 54 -1.56 4.45 -8.45
N LEU A 55 -0.51 4.09 -7.72
CA LEU A 55 0.46 3.08 -8.15
C LEU A 55 0.12 1.75 -7.48
N LYS A 56 -0.06 0.70 -8.27
CA LYS A 56 -0.28 -0.67 -7.79
C LYS A 56 0.93 -1.52 -8.10
N ALA A 57 1.44 -2.22 -7.09
CA ALA A 57 2.41 -3.29 -7.25
C ALA A 57 1.72 -4.62 -6.97
N LYS A 58 1.85 -5.59 -7.88
CA LYS A 58 1.41 -6.97 -7.66
C LYS A 58 2.53 -7.71 -6.94
N ILE A 59 2.21 -8.39 -5.86
CA ILE A 59 3.18 -9.17 -5.08
C ILE A 59 2.79 -10.65 -5.20
N SER A 60 3.71 -11.47 -5.69
CA SER A 60 3.66 -12.93 -5.62
C SER A 60 4.89 -13.42 -4.89
N ASN A 61 4.69 -14.16 -3.81
CA ASN A 61 5.72 -14.92 -3.12
C ASN A 61 5.72 -16.38 -3.59
#